data_AF-A7ZFV0-F1
#
_entry.id   AF-A7ZFV0-F1
#
_cell.length_a   1.000
_cell.length_b   1.000
_cell.length_c   1.000
_cell.angle_alpha   90.00
_cell.angle_beta   90.00
_cell.angle_gamma   90.00
#
_symmetry.space_group_name_H-M   'P 1'
#
loop_
_entity.id
_entity.type
_entity.pdbx_description
1 polymer ?
#
loop_
_entity_poly.entity_id
_entity_poly.type
_entity_poly.pdbx_seq_one_letter_code
_entity_poly.pdbx_strand_id
1 'polypeptide(L)'
;MFSSFFKDKKWALWAYGGAIFIILLLVYQTHLNVRINEWYKNFYDIVQNSKDHKVDEFWREILNFIKIAMPYVVTYTVISFFASHWVFRWREAMTFKYLKFWRNCQNDIEGSSQRIQEDVYRFAKIMESLGVQVLKAFMTLIAFIPVLWELSKSVSLPFIKDIEGSLVYIALLISIGGLIVSWFVGIKLPHLEYNNQKAEAAFRKELVYGEDDKLKFCQPNVMLELFTGVKLNYYKLFLHYGYFNLWLISFSQILVIVPYIIMGNGLFSGVITLGVLIQASNAFSQVRESFSVFIDNWTTITELRSVNKRLREFERNIDYKA
;
A
#
# COMPACT_ATOMS: atom_id res chain seq x y z
N MET A 1 -3.89 16.98 -15.09
CA MET A 1 -3.73 16.40 -13.74
C MET A 1 -2.27 16.33 -13.34
N PHE A 2 -1.43 15.55 -14.02
CA PHE A 2 0.01 15.56 -13.78
C PHE A 2 0.67 16.84 -14.32
N SER A 3 0.23 17.32 -15.49
CA SER A 3 0.81 18.53 -16.10
C SER A 3 0.55 19.82 -15.32
N SER A 4 -0.49 19.88 -14.48
CA SER A 4 -0.76 21.08 -13.68
C SER A 4 0.30 21.33 -12.62
N PHE A 5 1.00 20.29 -12.18
CA PHE A 5 2.02 20.37 -11.14
C PHE A 5 3.43 20.17 -11.70
N PHE A 6 3.64 19.16 -12.54
CA PHE A 6 4.98 18.83 -13.06
C PHE A 6 5.41 19.71 -14.25
N LYS A 7 4.48 20.26 -15.04
CA LYS A 7 4.83 21.10 -16.21
C LYS A 7 4.74 22.61 -15.93
N ASP A 8 4.22 23.01 -14.78
CA ASP A 8 4.10 24.42 -14.41
C ASP A 8 5.40 24.93 -13.77
N LYS A 9 6.00 25.98 -14.35
CA LYS A 9 7.25 26.59 -13.84
C LYS A 9 7.12 27.05 -12.38
N LYS A 10 5.94 27.50 -11.94
CA LYS A 10 5.70 27.91 -10.55
C LYS A 10 5.89 26.75 -9.57
N TRP A 11 5.49 25.54 -9.99
CA TRP A 11 5.46 24.36 -9.14
C TRP A 11 6.66 23.43 -9.34
N ALA A 12 7.47 23.63 -10.38
CA ALA A 12 8.57 22.74 -10.76
C ALA A 12 9.52 22.39 -9.59
N LEU A 13 9.92 23.36 -8.77
CA LEU A 13 10.78 23.12 -7.61
C LEU A 13 10.12 22.20 -6.58
N TRP A 14 8.85 22.43 -6.28
CA TRP A 14 8.09 21.56 -5.38
C TRP A 14 7.83 20.19 -6.00
N ALA A 15 7.47 20.14 -7.28
CA ALA A 15 7.16 18.90 -7.97
C ALA A 15 8.38 17.97 -8.05
N TYR A 16 9.48 18.43 -8.64
CA TYR A 16 10.68 17.61 -8.82
C TYR A 16 11.54 17.57 -7.56
N GLY A 17 11.81 18.72 -6.93
CA GLY A 17 12.61 18.77 -5.71
C GLY A 17 11.96 18.04 -4.55
N GLY A 18 10.63 18.19 -4.38
CA GLY A 18 9.89 17.45 -3.37
C GLY A 18 9.83 15.94 -3.65
N ALA A 19 9.64 15.52 -4.91
CA ALA A 19 9.69 14.10 -5.26
C ALA A 19 11.07 13.49 -5.00
N ILE A 20 12.15 14.18 -5.40
CA ILE A 20 13.52 13.75 -5.13
C ILE A 20 13.77 13.65 -3.63
N PHE A 21 13.33 14.65 -2.85
CA PHE A 21 13.47 14.63 -1.39
C PHE A 21 12.78 13.43 -0.74
N ILE A 22 11.54 13.12 -1.15
CA ILE A 22 10.81 11.92 -0.68
C ILE A 22 11.57 10.65 -1.06
N ILE A 23 12.07 10.54 -2.29
CA ILE A 23 12.84 9.37 -2.74
C ILE A 23 14.12 9.21 -1.92
N LEU A 24 14.87 10.28 -1.67
CA LEU A 24 16.09 10.23 -0.85
C LEU A 24 15.80 9.78 0.58
N LEU A 25 14.73 10.30 1.18
CA LEU A 25 14.30 9.87 2.52
C LEU A 25 13.85 8.41 2.53
N LEU A 26 13.16 7.93 1.49
CA LEU A 26 12.76 6.53 1.37
C LEU A 26 13.99 5.62 1.21
N VAL A 27 14.99 6.01 0.43
CA VAL A 27 16.26 5.29 0.32
C VAL A 27 16.95 5.20 1.68
N TYR A 28 17.02 6.31 2.42
CA TYR A 28 17.58 6.32 3.78
C TYR A 28 16.78 5.45 4.75
N GLN A 29 15.45 5.53 4.72
CA GLN A 29 14.57 4.70 5.53
C GLN A 29 14.76 3.20 5.24
N THR A 30 14.86 2.83 3.97
CA THR A 30 15.09 1.44 3.58
C THR A 30 16.49 0.98 4.00
N HIS A 31 17.52 1.84 3.92
CA HIS A 31 18.83 1.52 4.48
C HIS A 31 18.76 1.21 5.98
N LEU A 32 18.04 2.03 6.76
CA LEU A 32 17.81 1.76 8.18
C LEU A 32 17.05 0.44 8.42
N ASN A 33 16.12 0.09 7.54
CA ASN A 33 15.41 -1.19 7.60
C ASN A 33 16.36 -2.39 7.37
N VAL A 34 17.31 -2.27 6.43
CA VAL A 34 18.37 -3.28 6.24
C VAL A 34 19.28 -3.36 7.46
N ARG A 35 19.62 -2.23 8.09
CA ARG A 35 20.39 -2.23 9.36
C ARG A 35 19.64 -2.91 10.51
N ILE A 36 18.32 -2.74 10.60
CA ILE A 36 17.48 -3.48 11.56
C ILE A 36 17.52 -4.98 11.25
N ASN A 37 17.49 -5.36 9.97
CA ASN A 37 17.62 -6.74 9.55
C ASN A 37 18.98 -7.36 9.95
N GLU A 38 20.08 -6.65 9.72
CA GLU A 38 21.42 -7.05 10.20
C GLU A 38 21.48 -7.14 11.73
N TRP A 39 20.83 -6.20 12.43
CA TRP A 39 20.74 -6.22 13.88
C TRP A 39 20.03 -7.47 14.41
N TYR A 40 18.96 -7.94 13.75
CA TYR A 40 18.32 -9.20 14.13
C TYR A 40 19.31 -10.35 14.13
N LYS A 41 20.19 -10.46 13.13
CA LYS A 41 21.22 -11.51 13.14
C LYS A 41 22.07 -11.45 14.40
N ASN A 42 22.70 -10.31 14.66
CA ASN A 42 23.63 -10.15 15.78
C ASN A 42 22.94 -10.39 17.12
N PHE A 43 21.73 -9.84 17.29
CA PHE A 43 20.97 -9.99 18.52
C PHE A 43 20.61 -11.45 18.81
N TYR A 44 20.08 -12.17 17.82
CA TYR A 44 19.67 -13.56 18.01
C TYR A 44 20.86 -14.52 18.11
N ASP A 45 22.02 -14.20 17.52
CA ASP A 45 23.26 -14.96 17.73
C ASP A 45 23.73 -14.86 19.20
N ILE A 46 23.69 -13.66 19.79
CA ILE A 46 24.01 -13.47 21.22
C ILE A 46 23.01 -14.21 22.11
N VAL A 47 21.71 -14.14 21.79
CA VAL A 47 20.67 -14.83 22.57
C VAL A 47 20.84 -16.35 22.51
N GLN A 48 21.12 -16.90 21.33
CA GLN A 48 21.38 -18.33 21.15
C GLN A 48 22.56 -18.79 22.01
N ASN A 49 23.67 -18.05 21.99
CA ASN A 49 24.90 -18.39 22.70
C ASN A 49 25.04 -17.63 24.03
N SER A 50 23.92 -17.34 24.70
CA SER A 50 23.88 -16.48 25.90
C SER A 50 24.79 -16.95 27.05
N LYS A 51 25.19 -18.22 27.08
CA LYS A 51 26.16 -18.75 28.06
C LYS A 51 27.59 -18.29 27.81
N ASP A 52 27.92 -17.98 26.56
CA ASP A 52 29.25 -17.59 26.11
C ASP A 52 29.41 -16.05 26.03
N HIS A 53 28.30 -15.30 26.17
CA HIS A 53 28.27 -13.84 26.10
C HIS A 53 27.98 -13.20 27.46
N LYS A 54 28.50 -11.98 27.66
CA LYS A 54 28.19 -11.19 28.85
C LYS A 54 26.85 -10.45 28.67
N VAL A 55 26.13 -10.25 29.77
CA VAL A 55 24.88 -9.46 29.79
C VAL A 55 25.09 -8.03 29.28
N ASP A 56 26.29 -7.46 29.44
CA ASP A 56 26.63 -6.14 28.88
C ASP A 56 26.54 -6.09 27.34
N GLU A 57 26.83 -7.20 26.65
CA GLU A 57 26.75 -7.28 25.19
C GLU A 57 25.29 -7.25 24.73
N PHE A 58 24.39 -7.89 25.47
CA PHE A 58 22.95 -7.82 25.24
C PHE A 58 22.44 -6.37 25.35
N TRP A 59 22.78 -5.66 26.43
CA TRP A 59 22.38 -4.26 26.60
C TRP A 59 22.98 -3.34 25.54
N ARG A 60 24.21 -3.61 25.11
CA ARG A 60 24.84 -2.89 24.00
C ARG A 60 24.08 -3.10 22.69
N GLU A 61 23.61 -4.31 22.40
CA GLU A 61 22.77 -4.55 21.23
C GLU A 61 21.40 -3.87 21.33
N ILE A 62 20.78 -3.82 22.51
CA ILE A 62 19.55 -3.03 22.72
C ILE A 62 19.80 -1.53 22.44
N LEU A 63 20.92 -0.97 22.91
CA LEU A 63 21.29 0.41 22.62
C LEU A 63 21.56 0.62 21.12
N ASN A 64 22.18 -0.35 20.44
CA ASN A 64 22.39 -0.31 19.00
C ASN A 64 21.06 -0.32 18.24
N PHE A 65 20.08 -1.12 18.68
CA PHE A 65 18.72 -1.09 18.13
C PHE A 65 18.10 0.29 18.25
N ILE A 66 18.14 0.91 19.44
CA ILE A 66 17.58 2.24 19.67
C ILE A 66 18.23 3.29 18.75
N LYS A 67 19.55 3.22 18.55
CA LYS A 67 20.29 4.11 17.62
C LYS A 67 19.84 3.99 16.17
N ILE A 68 19.29 2.85 15.75
CA ILE A 68 18.76 2.64 14.40
C ILE A 68 17.26 2.98 14.34
N ALA A 69 16.50 2.53 15.35
CA ALA A 69 15.06 2.69 15.44
C ALA A 69 14.63 4.16 15.57
N MET A 70 15.33 4.97 16.36
CA MET A 70 14.99 6.39 16.54
C MET A 70 15.10 7.19 15.24
N PRO A 71 16.23 7.14 14.49
CA PRO A 71 16.29 7.71 13.15
C PRO A 71 15.25 7.15 12.18
N TYR A 72 14.92 5.86 12.27
CA TYR A 72 13.90 5.25 11.42
C TYR A 72 12.52 5.88 11.65
N VAL A 73 12.11 6.03 12.91
CA VAL A 73 10.84 6.66 13.29
C VAL A 73 10.81 8.12 12.85
N VAL A 74 11.87 8.89 13.14
CA VAL A 74 11.96 10.30 12.72
C VAL A 74 11.85 10.43 11.20
N THR A 75 12.58 9.59 10.46
CA THR A 75 12.55 9.59 9.00
C THR A 75 11.15 9.24 8.48
N TYR A 76 10.49 8.24 9.06
CA TYR A 76 9.11 7.88 8.71
C TYR A 76 8.15 9.05 8.91
N THR A 77 8.23 9.73 10.05
CA THR A 77 7.41 10.90 10.36
C THR A 77 7.67 12.04 9.37
N VAL A 78 8.93 12.32 9.04
CA VAL A 78 9.30 13.35 8.06
C VAL A 78 8.78 13.01 6.67
N ILE A 79 8.90 11.75 6.21
CA ILE A 79 8.34 11.30 4.93
C ILE A 79 6.83 11.53 4.91
N SER A 80 6.12 11.05 5.93
CA SER A 80 4.66 11.18 6.00
C SER A 80 4.23 12.64 6.01
N PHE A 81 4.82 13.47 6.87
CA PHE A 81 4.54 14.88 6.96
C PHE A 81 4.81 15.60 5.63
N PHE A 82 5.98 15.39 5.05
CA PHE A 82 6.37 16.07 3.81
C PHE A 82 5.53 15.59 2.62
N ALA A 83 5.20 14.29 2.54
CA ALA A 83 4.33 13.77 1.49
C ALA A 83 2.93 14.39 1.55
N SER A 84 2.33 14.55 2.74
CA SER A 84 1.05 15.24 2.90
C SER A 84 1.10 16.67 2.37
N HIS A 85 2.18 17.42 2.67
CA HIS A 85 2.36 18.79 2.18
C HIS A 85 2.61 18.85 0.68
N TRP A 86 3.46 17.95 0.16
CA TRP A 86 3.79 17.86 -1.25
C TRP A 86 2.54 17.57 -2.10
N VAL A 87 1.73 16.60 -1.68
CA VAL A 87 0.48 16.25 -2.35
C VAL A 87 -0.57 17.36 -2.21
N PHE A 88 -0.63 18.05 -1.08
CA PHE A 88 -1.52 19.21 -0.94
C PHE A 88 -1.17 20.34 -1.93
N ARG A 89 0.11 20.61 -2.17
CA ARG A 89 0.54 21.57 -3.21
C ARG A 89 0.18 21.10 -4.62
N TRP A 90 0.25 19.80 -4.88
CA TRP A 90 -0.24 19.24 -6.14
C TRP A 90 -1.76 19.45 -6.28
N ARG A 91 -2.53 19.18 -5.23
CA ARG A 91 -3.98 19.48 -5.19
C ARG A 91 -4.25 20.96 -5.49
N GLU A 92 -3.54 21.86 -4.84
CA GLU A 92 -3.63 23.31 -5.06
C GLU A 92 -3.40 23.67 -6.53
N ALA A 93 -2.32 23.15 -7.13
CA ALA A 93 -1.99 23.35 -8.53
C ALA A 93 -3.09 22.83 -9.48
N MET A 94 -3.65 21.65 -9.21
CA MET A 94 -4.76 21.10 -9.99
C MET A 94 -6.01 21.98 -9.88
N THR A 95 -6.45 22.31 -8.67
CA THR A 95 -7.67 23.09 -8.43
C THR A 95 -7.62 24.44 -9.14
N PHE A 96 -6.56 25.22 -8.96
CA PHE A 96 -6.49 26.55 -9.57
C PHE A 96 -6.27 26.52 -11.08
N LYS A 97 -5.56 25.52 -11.61
CA LYS A 97 -5.42 25.38 -13.06
C LYS A 97 -6.75 24.98 -13.69
N TYR A 98 -7.47 24.01 -13.13
CA TYR A 98 -8.81 23.64 -13.61
C TYR A 98 -9.80 24.79 -13.49
N LEU A 99 -9.79 25.54 -12.39
CA LEU A 99 -10.64 26.71 -12.21
C LEU A 99 -10.41 27.75 -13.32
N LYS A 100 -9.15 27.98 -13.72
CA LYS A 100 -8.81 28.91 -14.80
C LYS A 100 -9.41 28.49 -16.15
N PHE A 101 -9.33 27.20 -16.51
CA PHE A 101 -9.90 26.70 -17.77
C PHE A 101 -11.42 26.64 -17.71
N TRP A 102 -11.98 26.16 -16.61
CA TRP A 102 -13.42 26.08 -16.40
C TRP A 102 -14.10 27.45 -16.50
N ARG A 103 -13.51 28.51 -15.92
CA ARG A 103 -14.02 29.89 -16.06
C ARG A 103 -14.06 30.41 -17.50
N ASN A 104 -13.25 29.86 -18.38
CA ASN A 104 -13.18 30.26 -19.80
C ASN A 104 -13.98 29.30 -20.70
N CYS A 105 -14.58 28.26 -20.14
CA CYS A 105 -15.43 27.34 -20.88
C CYS A 105 -16.79 28.00 -21.13
N GLN A 106 -17.26 27.98 -22.38
CA GLN A 106 -18.53 28.60 -22.74
C GLN A 106 -19.75 27.74 -22.38
N ASN A 107 -19.56 26.42 -22.24
CA ASN A 107 -20.62 25.48 -21.92
C ASN A 107 -20.59 25.13 -20.44
N ASP A 108 -21.74 25.16 -19.79
CA ASP A 108 -21.85 24.63 -18.43
C ASP A 108 -21.73 23.11 -18.48
N ILE A 109 -20.91 22.56 -17.58
CA ILE A 109 -20.62 21.13 -17.50
C ILE A 109 -21.25 20.65 -16.20
N GLU A 110 -22.27 19.79 -16.34
CA GLU A 110 -22.95 19.18 -15.20
C GLU A 110 -21.94 18.50 -14.26
N GLY A 111 -22.03 18.82 -12.97
CA GLY A 111 -21.14 18.27 -11.95
C GLY A 111 -19.71 18.83 -11.95
N SER A 112 -19.41 19.89 -12.71
CA SER A 112 -18.08 20.52 -12.75
C SER A 112 -17.56 20.95 -11.38
N SER A 113 -18.41 21.51 -10.52
CA SER A 113 -18.08 21.87 -9.13
C SER A 113 -17.64 20.65 -8.31
N GLN A 114 -18.35 19.52 -8.46
CA GLN A 114 -17.99 18.25 -7.84
C GLN A 114 -16.65 17.72 -8.38
N ARG A 115 -16.39 17.81 -9.69
CA ARG A 115 -15.11 17.40 -10.28
C ARG A 115 -13.93 18.19 -9.70
N ILE A 116 -14.05 19.51 -9.64
CA ILE A 116 -12.97 20.39 -9.17
C ILE A 116 -12.72 20.21 -7.66
N GLN A 117 -13.76 19.98 -6.87
CA GLN A 117 -13.65 19.86 -5.42
C GLN A 117 -13.34 18.42 -5.01
N GLU A 118 -14.25 17.49 -5.31
CA GLU A 118 -14.27 16.15 -4.73
C GLU A 118 -13.29 15.22 -5.44
N ASP A 119 -13.30 15.18 -6.78
CA ASP A 119 -12.41 14.27 -7.53
C ASP A 119 -10.94 14.69 -7.40
N VAL A 120 -10.64 16.00 -7.43
CA VAL A 120 -9.27 16.50 -7.19
C VAL A 120 -8.80 16.18 -5.76
N TYR A 121 -9.68 16.33 -4.77
CA TYR A 121 -9.38 15.95 -3.39
C TYR A 121 -9.11 14.44 -3.25
N ARG A 122 -10.01 13.59 -3.77
CA ARG A 122 -9.87 12.13 -3.72
C ARG A 122 -8.60 11.67 -4.43
N PHE A 123 -8.30 12.23 -5.61
CA PHE A 123 -7.05 11.95 -6.32
C PHE A 123 -5.83 12.26 -5.45
N ALA A 124 -5.78 13.47 -4.87
CA ALA A 124 -4.70 13.85 -3.97
C ALA A 124 -4.60 12.89 -2.78
N LYS A 125 -5.71 12.57 -2.12
CA LYS A 125 -5.68 11.68 -0.96
C LYS A 125 -5.15 10.28 -1.30
N ILE A 126 -5.50 9.74 -2.46
CA ILE A 126 -4.99 8.45 -2.93
C ILE A 126 -3.51 8.55 -3.27
N MET A 127 -3.05 9.63 -3.91
CA MET A 127 -1.62 9.83 -4.19
C MET A 127 -0.78 9.94 -2.91
N GLU A 128 -1.32 10.56 -1.86
CA GLU A 128 -0.70 10.65 -0.54
C GLU A 128 -0.51 9.27 0.10
N SER A 129 -1.55 8.43 0.09
CA SER A 129 -1.51 7.13 0.75
C SER A 129 -0.85 6.05 -0.13
N LEU A 130 -1.45 5.75 -1.28
CA LEU A 130 -1.04 4.65 -2.14
C LEU A 130 0.28 4.96 -2.86
N GLY A 131 0.50 6.21 -3.27
CA GLY A 131 1.72 6.60 -3.99
C GLY A 131 2.98 6.39 -3.16
N VAL A 132 2.96 6.80 -1.89
CA VAL A 132 4.08 6.60 -0.96
C VAL A 132 4.28 5.12 -0.63
N GLN A 133 3.20 4.36 -0.41
CA GLN A 133 3.28 2.92 -0.14
C GLN A 133 3.91 2.15 -1.31
N VAL A 134 3.50 2.45 -2.55
CA VAL A 134 4.05 1.80 -3.75
C VAL A 134 5.53 2.16 -3.92
N LEU A 135 5.92 3.43 -3.75
CA LEU A 135 7.33 3.82 -3.80
C LEU A 135 8.16 3.10 -2.73
N LYS A 136 7.66 3.04 -1.50
CA LYS A 136 8.30 2.32 -0.40
C LYS A 136 8.48 0.83 -0.73
N ALA A 137 7.44 0.17 -1.26
CA ALA A 137 7.51 -1.24 -1.67
C ALA A 137 8.61 -1.48 -2.72
N PHE A 138 8.71 -0.62 -3.73
CA PHE A 138 9.80 -0.71 -4.71
C PHE A 138 11.18 -0.54 -4.08
N MET A 139 11.37 0.45 -3.20
CA MET A 139 12.65 0.66 -2.51
C MET A 139 13.01 -0.54 -1.63
N THR A 140 12.03 -1.08 -0.89
CA THR A 140 12.21 -2.30 -0.09
C THR A 140 12.65 -3.49 -0.95
N LEU A 141 12.01 -3.73 -2.11
CA LEU A 141 12.44 -4.80 -3.02
C LEU A 141 13.88 -4.61 -3.49
N ILE A 142 14.25 -3.39 -3.90
CA ILE A 142 15.63 -3.08 -4.35
C ILE A 142 16.65 -3.39 -3.24
N ALA A 143 16.31 -3.14 -1.98
CA ALA A 143 17.23 -3.35 -0.87
C ALA A 143 17.25 -4.80 -0.35
N PHE A 144 16.11 -5.48 -0.32
CA PHE A 144 16.00 -6.82 0.29
C PHE A 144 16.22 -7.97 -0.70
N ILE A 145 16.11 -7.75 -2.02
CA ILE A 145 16.51 -8.76 -3.01
C ILE A 145 18.01 -9.09 -2.89
N PRO A 146 18.95 -8.13 -2.85
CA PRO A 146 20.37 -8.41 -2.61
C PRO A 146 20.64 -9.09 -1.26
N VAL A 147 19.93 -8.68 -0.20
CA VAL A 147 20.05 -9.31 1.12
C VAL A 147 19.66 -10.79 1.07
N LEU A 148 18.52 -11.12 0.45
CA LEU A 148 18.11 -12.51 0.24
C LEU A 148 19.06 -13.29 -0.67
N TRP A 149 19.64 -12.62 -1.67
CA TRP A 149 20.63 -13.24 -2.55
C TRP A 149 21.86 -13.69 -1.76
N GLU A 150 22.38 -12.83 -0.88
CA GLU A 150 23.52 -13.16 -0.02
C GLU A 150 23.18 -14.28 0.97
N LEU A 151 22.01 -14.20 1.60
CA LEU A 151 21.53 -15.22 2.55
C LEU A 151 21.24 -16.57 1.88
N SER A 152 21.02 -16.60 0.56
CA SER A 152 20.82 -17.85 -0.18
C SER A 152 22.05 -18.75 -0.15
N LYS A 153 23.26 -18.19 0.03
CA LYS A 153 24.50 -18.96 0.19
C LYS A 153 24.50 -19.84 1.44
N SER A 154 23.69 -19.47 2.43
CA SER A 154 23.55 -20.18 3.70
C SER A 154 22.49 -21.30 3.65
N VAL A 155 21.85 -21.53 2.51
CA VAL A 155 20.86 -22.61 2.33
C VAL A 155 21.58 -23.96 2.22
N SER A 156 21.21 -24.91 3.07
CA SER A 156 21.85 -26.23 3.14
C SER A 156 21.00 -27.37 2.55
N LEU A 157 19.80 -27.09 2.04
CA LEU A 157 18.89 -28.11 1.50
C LEU A 157 19.44 -28.74 0.22
N PRO A 158 19.59 -30.09 0.14
CA PRO A 158 20.27 -30.74 -0.98
C PRO A 158 19.72 -30.40 -2.37
N PHE A 159 18.40 -30.20 -2.51
CA PHE A 159 17.76 -29.95 -3.80
C PHE A 159 17.90 -28.51 -4.32
N ILE A 160 18.27 -27.56 -3.45
CA ILE A 160 18.29 -26.12 -3.77
C ILE A 160 19.57 -25.40 -3.35
N LYS A 161 20.50 -26.10 -2.68
CA LYS A 161 21.78 -25.56 -2.20
C LYS A 161 22.66 -25.04 -3.33
N ASP A 162 22.63 -25.71 -4.49
CA ASP A 162 23.46 -25.35 -5.65
C ASP A 162 22.83 -24.23 -6.50
N ILE A 163 21.62 -23.78 -6.15
CA ILE A 163 20.92 -22.69 -6.83
C ILE A 163 21.29 -21.37 -6.15
N GLU A 164 22.18 -20.60 -6.78
CA GLU A 164 22.47 -19.23 -6.35
C GLU A 164 21.19 -18.40 -6.30
N GLY A 165 20.97 -17.64 -5.22
CA GLY A 165 19.76 -16.84 -5.08
C GLY A 165 18.46 -17.64 -4.83
N SER A 166 18.55 -18.91 -4.40
CA SER A 166 17.37 -19.76 -4.13
C SER A 166 16.28 -19.10 -3.28
N LEU A 167 16.63 -18.34 -2.23
CA LEU A 167 15.65 -17.62 -1.40
C LEU A 167 14.92 -16.52 -2.19
N VAL A 168 15.61 -15.84 -3.11
CA VAL A 168 15.01 -14.81 -3.97
C VAL A 168 13.97 -15.43 -4.89
N TYR A 169 14.32 -16.52 -5.58
CA TYR A 169 13.39 -17.19 -6.48
C TYR A 169 12.17 -17.71 -5.75
N ILE A 170 12.34 -18.32 -4.57
CA ILE A 170 11.22 -18.81 -3.76
C ILE A 170 10.35 -17.63 -3.27
N ALA A 171 10.97 -16.57 -2.77
CA ALA A 171 10.24 -15.37 -2.31
C ALA A 171 9.43 -14.74 -3.44
N LEU A 172 10.01 -14.58 -4.63
CA LEU A 172 9.34 -14.01 -5.80
C LEU A 172 8.23 -14.92 -6.31
N LEU A 173 8.48 -16.23 -6.45
CA LEU A 173 7.49 -17.18 -6.96
C LEU A 173 6.27 -17.22 -6.06
N ILE A 174 6.46 -17.32 -4.73
CA ILE A 174 5.32 -17.40 -3.82
C ILE A 174 4.62 -16.03 -3.68
N SER A 175 5.37 -14.92 -3.68
CA SER A 175 4.76 -13.58 -3.60
C SER A 175 3.94 -13.23 -4.85
N ILE A 176 4.48 -13.52 -6.04
CA ILE A 176 3.77 -13.33 -7.31
C ILE A 176 2.60 -14.31 -7.42
N GLY A 177 2.79 -15.58 -7.04
CA GLY A 177 1.72 -16.56 -6.99
C GLY A 177 0.58 -16.14 -6.05
N GLY A 178 0.93 -15.64 -4.86
CA GLY A 178 -0.04 -15.08 -3.92
C GLY A 178 -0.79 -13.87 -4.45
N LEU A 179 -0.09 -12.96 -5.16
CA LEU A 179 -0.70 -11.83 -5.86
C LEU A 179 -1.72 -12.30 -6.91
N ILE A 180 -1.36 -13.30 -7.72
CA ILE A 180 -2.23 -13.88 -8.75
C ILE A 180 -3.47 -14.52 -8.10
N VAL A 181 -3.29 -15.36 -7.08
CA VAL A 181 -4.43 -16.01 -6.42
C VAL A 181 -5.32 -14.96 -5.73
N SER A 182 -4.74 -13.97 -5.06
CA SER A 182 -5.51 -12.89 -4.44
C SER A 182 -6.33 -12.10 -5.45
N TRP A 183 -5.78 -11.85 -6.64
CA TRP A 183 -6.52 -11.24 -7.74
C TRP A 183 -7.74 -12.08 -8.13
N PHE A 184 -7.59 -13.40 -8.28
CA PHE A 184 -8.69 -14.29 -8.61
C PHE A 184 -9.77 -14.33 -7.51
N VAL A 185 -9.36 -14.41 -6.24
CA VAL A 185 -10.29 -14.43 -5.10
C VAL A 185 -11.03 -13.09 -4.97
N GLY A 186 -10.34 -11.97 -5.24
CA GLY A 186 -10.88 -10.61 -5.12
C GLY A 186 -11.63 -10.06 -6.35
N ILE A 187 -11.65 -10.78 -7.48
CA ILE A 187 -12.12 -10.25 -8.78
C ILE A 187 -13.57 -9.74 -8.76
N LYS A 188 -14.43 -10.30 -7.89
CA LYS A 188 -15.84 -9.94 -7.76
C LYS A 188 -16.10 -8.74 -6.84
N LEU A 189 -15.17 -8.40 -5.96
CA LEU A 189 -15.36 -7.35 -4.95
C LEU A 189 -15.72 -5.98 -5.57
N PRO A 190 -15.05 -5.50 -6.63
CA PRO A 190 -15.40 -4.21 -7.25
C PRO A 190 -16.83 -4.15 -7.78
N HIS A 191 -17.32 -5.25 -8.34
CA HIS A 191 -18.68 -5.31 -8.87
C HIS A 191 -19.72 -5.31 -7.75
N LEU A 192 -19.43 -6.00 -6.63
CA LEU A 192 -20.29 -6.00 -5.45
C LEU A 192 -20.34 -4.63 -4.77
N GLU A 193 -19.19 -3.96 -4.61
CA GLU A 193 -19.11 -2.58 -4.12
C GLU A 193 -19.95 -1.62 -4.98
N TYR A 194 -19.86 -1.75 -6.30
CA TYR A 194 -20.69 -0.96 -7.22
C TYR A 194 -22.20 -1.21 -7.01
N ASN A 195 -22.60 -2.48 -6.85
CA ASN A 195 -24.01 -2.83 -6.60
C ASN A 195 -24.49 -2.28 -5.25
N ASN A 196 -23.64 -2.28 -4.21
CA ASN A 196 -23.94 -1.65 -2.93
C ASN A 196 -24.12 -0.14 -3.08
N GLN A 197 -23.18 0.55 -3.75
CA GLN A 197 -23.26 1.99 -4.00
C GLN A 197 -24.53 2.36 -4.77
N LYS A 198 -24.96 1.54 -5.74
CA LYS A 198 -26.21 1.75 -6.49
C LYS A 198 -27.44 1.62 -5.59
N ALA A 199 -27.48 0.62 -4.71
CA ALA A 199 -28.58 0.43 -3.77
C ALA A 199 -28.64 1.56 -2.72
N GLU A 200 -27.49 1.97 -2.18
CA GLU A 200 -27.36 3.12 -1.27
C GLU A 200 -27.82 4.43 -1.95
N ALA A 201 -27.45 4.63 -3.21
CA ALA A 201 -27.87 5.81 -3.96
C ALA A 201 -29.40 5.84 -4.18
N ALA A 202 -30.02 4.69 -4.45
CA ALA A 202 -31.48 4.59 -4.57
C ALA A 202 -32.19 4.89 -3.25
N PHE A 203 -31.68 4.34 -2.14
CA PHE A 203 -32.18 4.66 -0.80
C PHE A 203 -32.02 6.15 -0.45
N ARG A 204 -30.83 6.72 -0.71
CA ARG A 204 -30.56 8.15 -0.49
C ARG A 204 -31.48 9.04 -1.33
N LYS A 205 -31.81 8.62 -2.56
CA LYS A 205 -32.67 9.39 -3.46
C LYS A 205 -34.07 9.59 -2.87
N GLU A 206 -34.68 8.55 -2.30
CA GLU A 206 -35.99 8.68 -1.63
C GLU A 206 -35.91 9.60 -0.40
N LEU A 207 -34.82 9.53 0.38
CA LEU A 207 -34.62 10.44 1.51
C LEU A 207 -34.54 11.91 1.07
N VAL A 208 -33.85 12.20 -0.04
CA VAL A 208 -33.76 13.55 -0.61
C VAL A 208 -35.14 14.04 -1.06
N TYR A 209 -35.93 13.22 -1.73
CA TYR A 209 -37.32 13.59 -2.05
C TYR A 209 -38.19 13.76 -0.79
N GLY A 210 -37.88 13.02 0.27
CA GLY A 210 -38.48 13.19 1.59
C GLY A 210 -38.19 14.53 2.25
N GLU A 211 -37.13 15.26 1.86
CA GLU A 211 -36.90 16.63 2.32
C GLU A 211 -37.99 17.58 1.82
N ASP A 212 -38.51 17.35 0.61
CA ASP A 212 -39.62 18.10 0.01
C ASP A 212 -40.99 17.62 0.56
N ASP A 213 -41.22 16.29 0.61
CA ASP A 213 -42.48 15.73 1.12
C ASP A 213 -42.29 14.35 1.79
N LYS A 214 -42.20 14.37 3.12
CA LYS A 214 -41.96 13.18 3.94
C LYS A 214 -43.05 12.12 3.83
N LEU A 215 -44.32 12.52 3.72
CA LEU A 215 -45.45 11.58 3.73
C LEU A 215 -45.58 10.87 2.38
N LYS A 216 -45.20 11.54 1.30
CA LYS A 216 -45.25 11.01 -0.05
C LYS A 216 -44.07 10.09 -0.37
N PHE A 217 -42.84 10.47 -0.03
CA PHE A 217 -41.62 9.78 -0.48
C PHE A 217 -41.04 8.83 0.57
N CYS A 218 -41.09 9.16 1.86
CA CYS A 218 -40.57 8.30 2.93
C CYS A 218 -41.61 7.30 3.45
N GLN A 219 -42.35 6.64 2.55
CA GLN A 219 -43.33 5.64 2.95
C GLN A 219 -42.63 4.43 3.60
N PRO A 220 -43.11 3.96 4.77
CA PRO A 220 -42.45 2.88 5.51
C PRO A 220 -42.18 1.62 4.66
N ASN A 221 -43.12 1.23 3.79
CA ASN A 221 -43.00 0.05 2.95
C ASN A 221 -41.90 0.19 1.88
N VAL A 222 -41.84 1.33 1.20
CA VAL A 222 -40.84 1.63 0.15
C VAL A 222 -39.45 1.71 0.77
N MET A 223 -39.33 2.41 1.90
CA MET A 223 -38.07 2.53 2.63
C MET A 223 -37.56 1.17 3.13
N LEU A 224 -38.46 0.31 3.62
CA LEU A 224 -38.13 -1.04 4.05
C LEU A 224 -37.68 -1.92 2.87
N GLU A 225 -38.33 -1.82 1.71
CA GLU A 225 -37.93 -2.54 0.49
C GLU A 225 -36.54 -2.12 0.02
N LEU A 226 -36.30 -0.81 -0.11
CA LEU A 226 -35.01 -0.27 -0.52
C LEU A 226 -33.89 -0.67 0.44
N PHE A 227 -34.14 -0.53 1.75
CA PHE A 227 -33.17 -0.92 2.76
C PHE A 227 -32.93 -2.44 2.80
N THR A 228 -33.94 -3.25 2.49
CA THR A 228 -33.78 -4.70 2.33
C THR A 228 -32.88 -5.02 1.13
N GLY A 229 -33.02 -4.30 0.02
CA GLY A 229 -32.11 -4.39 -1.12
C GLY A 229 -30.67 -4.02 -0.75
N VAL A 230 -30.48 -2.95 0.01
CA VAL A 230 -29.17 -2.54 0.57
C VAL A 230 -28.60 -3.68 1.43
N LYS A 231 -29.37 -4.19 2.39
CA LYS A 231 -28.97 -5.29 3.29
C LYS A 231 -28.52 -6.54 2.54
N LEU A 232 -29.28 -6.99 1.55
CA LEU A 232 -28.94 -8.19 0.75
C LEU A 232 -27.64 -8.01 -0.03
N ASN A 233 -27.40 -6.82 -0.57
CA ASN A 233 -26.17 -6.49 -1.28
C ASN A 233 -24.97 -6.47 -0.32
N TYR A 234 -25.10 -5.86 0.86
CA TYR A 234 -24.06 -5.91 1.89
C TYR A 234 -23.76 -7.33 2.37
N TYR A 235 -24.75 -8.19 2.56
CA TYR A 235 -24.48 -9.59 2.97
C TYR A 235 -23.67 -10.35 1.92
N LYS A 236 -23.95 -10.15 0.63
CA LYS A 236 -23.12 -10.72 -0.45
C LYS A 236 -21.69 -10.16 -0.39
N LEU A 237 -21.55 -8.84 -0.23
CA LEU A 237 -20.26 -8.18 -0.12
C LEU A 237 -19.45 -8.68 1.09
N PHE A 238 -20.07 -8.76 2.26
CA PHE A 238 -19.45 -9.23 3.50
C PHE A 238 -18.98 -10.67 3.40
N LEU A 239 -19.76 -11.56 2.76
CA LEU A 239 -19.33 -12.93 2.52
C LEU A 239 -18.10 -12.98 1.59
N HIS A 240 -18.04 -12.10 0.59
CA HIS A 240 -16.89 -12.01 -0.30
C HIS A 240 -15.64 -11.45 0.37
N TYR A 241 -15.79 -10.43 1.22
CA TYR A 241 -14.69 -9.98 2.08
C TYR A 241 -14.27 -11.07 3.09
N GLY A 242 -15.21 -11.84 3.63
CA GLY A 242 -14.93 -12.90 4.60
C GLY A 242 -13.96 -13.94 4.06
N TYR A 243 -14.25 -14.54 2.90
CA TYR A 243 -13.33 -15.52 2.31
C TYR A 243 -12.06 -14.89 1.73
N PHE A 244 -12.14 -13.65 1.23
CA PHE A 244 -10.96 -12.93 0.73
C PHE A 244 -9.97 -12.63 1.87
N ASN A 245 -10.47 -12.17 3.01
CA ASN A 245 -9.67 -11.96 4.21
C ASN A 245 -9.14 -13.27 4.77
N LEU A 246 -9.95 -14.34 4.77
CA LEU A 246 -9.47 -15.68 5.15
C LEU A 246 -8.28 -16.10 4.28
N TRP A 247 -8.38 -15.94 2.95
CA TRP A 247 -7.28 -16.20 2.03
C TRP A 247 -6.06 -15.33 2.34
N LEU A 248 -6.22 -14.00 2.44
CA LEU A 248 -5.12 -13.07 2.69
C LEU A 248 -4.38 -13.37 3.99
N ILE A 249 -5.13 -13.59 5.08
CA ILE A 249 -4.55 -13.90 6.39
C ILE A 249 -3.86 -15.26 6.34
N SER A 250 -4.50 -16.29 5.77
CA SER A 250 -3.91 -17.63 5.66
C SER A 250 -2.63 -17.62 4.84
N PHE A 251 -2.64 -16.94 3.69
CA PHE A 251 -1.47 -16.75 2.84
C PHE A 251 -0.33 -16.04 3.59
N SER A 252 -0.66 -14.97 4.33
CA SER A 252 0.32 -14.26 5.16
C SER A 252 0.93 -15.18 6.23
N GLN A 253 0.13 -16.00 6.92
CA GLN A 253 0.60 -16.91 7.98
C GLN A 253 1.45 -18.06 7.42
N ILE A 254 1.05 -18.66 6.30
CA ILE A 254 1.82 -19.72 5.65
C ILE A 254 3.20 -19.20 5.26
N LEU A 255 3.30 -17.95 4.80
CA LEU A 255 4.59 -17.39 4.40
C LEU A 255 5.55 -17.09 5.55
N VAL A 256 5.06 -16.92 6.78
CA VAL A 256 5.93 -16.74 7.96
C VAL A 256 6.82 -17.96 8.17
N ILE A 257 6.32 -19.16 7.91
CA ILE A 257 7.06 -20.42 8.17
C ILE A 257 7.97 -20.86 7.02
N VAL A 258 7.81 -20.30 5.81
CA VAL A 258 8.58 -20.72 4.62
C VAL A 258 10.10 -20.63 4.83
N PRO A 259 10.66 -19.52 5.34
CA PRO A 259 12.10 -19.43 5.62
C PRO A 259 12.59 -20.49 6.62
N TYR A 260 11.76 -20.82 7.61
CA TYR A 260 12.08 -21.85 8.61
C TYR A 260 12.10 -23.26 8.03
N ILE A 261 11.19 -23.58 7.11
CA ILE A 261 11.19 -24.86 6.38
C ILE A 261 12.47 -24.99 5.55
N ILE A 262 12.88 -23.90 4.89
CA ILE A 262 14.03 -23.90 3.98
C ILE A 262 15.36 -23.97 4.74
N MET A 263 15.52 -23.15 5.76
CA MET A 263 16.80 -22.94 6.43
C MET A 263 16.92 -23.67 7.76
N GLY A 264 15.82 -24.21 8.30
CA GLY A 264 15.79 -24.88 9.61
C GLY A 264 16.75 -26.05 9.72
N ASN A 265 16.90 -26.87 8.66
CA ASN A 265 17.88 -27.96 8.66
C ASN A 265 19.32 -27.43 8.79
N GLY A 266 19.63 -26.29 8.18
CA GLY A 266 20.91 -25.60 8.33
C GLY A 266 21.19 -25.20 9.77
N LEU A 267 20.17 -24.76 10.51
CA LEU A 267 20.30 -24.38 11.91
C LEU A 267 20.66 -25.59 12.78
N PHE A 268 19.90 -26.68 12.65
CA PHE A 268 20.13 -27.89 13.46
C PHE A 268 21.38 -28.68 13.08
N SER A 269 21.89 -28.51 11.85
CA SER A 269 23.18 -29.05 11.42
C SER A 269 24.38 -28.15 11.77
N GLY A 270 24.15 -26.97 12.33
CA GLY A 270 25.21 -26.02 12.69
C GLY A 270 25.84 -25.26 11.51
N VAL A 271 25.27 -25.38 10.31
CA VAL A 271 25.74 -24.67 9.11
C VAL A 271 25.42 -23.18 9.18
N ILE A 272 24.29 -22.83 9.82
CA ILE A 272 23.86 -21.45 10.04
C ILE A 272 23.53 -21.23 11.51
N THR A 273 23.56 -19.97 11.93
CA THR A 273 23.13 -19.56 13.27
C THR A 273 21.64 -19.19 13.30
N LEU A 274 21.06 -19.09 14.50
CA LEU A 274 19.68 -18.61 14.69
C LEU A 274 19.54 -17.19 14.16
N GLY A 275 20.55 -16.34 14.35
CA GLY A 275 20.55 -14.98 13.80
C GLY A 275 20.40 -14.96 12.28
N VAL A 276 21.13 -15.81 11.55
CA VAL A 276 21.01 -15.91 10.09
C VAL A 276 19.60 -16.35 9.69
N LEU A 277 19.01 -17.30 10.42
CA LEU A 277 17.64 -17.75 10.18
C LEU A 277 16.61 -16.63 10.39
N ILE A 278 16.69 -15.88 11.49
CA ILE A 278 15.79 -14.76 11.77
C ILE A 278 15.99 -13.63 10.75
N GLN A 279 17.24 -13.35 10.38
CA GLN A 279 17.57 -12.36 9.35
C GLN A 279 16.91 -12.71 8.01
N ALA A 280 17.04 -13.96 7.56
CA ALA A 280 16.42 -14.44 6.34
C ALA A 280 14.89 -14.41 6.44
N SER A 281 14.33 -14.80 7.58
CA SER A 281 12.89 -14.75 7.82
C SER A 281 12.33 -13.34 7.69
N ASN A 282 12.98 -12.37 8.31
CA ASN A 282 12.60 -10.96 8.20
C ASN A 282 12.76 -10.44 6.76
N ALA A 283 13.88 -10.72 6.09
CA ALA A 283 14.11 -10.30 4.71
C ALA A 283 13.06 -10.87 3.73
N PHE A 284 12.64 -12.12 3.95
CA PHE A 284 11.57 -12.75 3.19
C PHE A 284 10.23 -12.03 3.41
N SER A 285 9.90 -11.66 4.64
CA SER A 285 8.68 -10.89 4.94
C SER A 285 8.68 -9.53 4.24
N GLN A 286 9.82 -8.84 4.20
CA GLN A 286 9.95 -7.53 3.53
C GLN A 286 9.66 -7.62 2.03
N VAL A 287 10.16 -8.67 1.36
CA VAL A 287 9.86 -8.92 -0.06
C VAL A 287 8.37 -9.23 -0.26
N ARG A 288 7.81 -10.13 0.56
CA ARG A 288 6.39 -10.48 0.52
C ARG A 288 5.48 -9.27 0.70
N GLU A 289 5.69 -8.49 1.76
CA GLU A 289 4.88 -7.31 2.08
C GLU A 289 4.89 -6.27 0.95
N SER A 290 6.03 -6.15 0.24
CA SER A 290 6.15 -5.26 -0.91
C SER A 290 5.21 -5.65 -2.07
N PHE A 291 4.92 -6.94 -2.26
CA PHE A 291 3.91 -7.40 -3.22
C PHE A 291 2.48 -7.27 -2.69
N SER A 292 2.27 -7.43 -1.39
CA SER A 292 0.94 -7.31 -0.75
C SER A 292 0.34 -5.91 -0.87
N VAL A 293 1.15 -4.85 -0.99
CA VAL A 293 0.68 -3.45 -1.13
C VAL A 293 -0.43 -3.30 -2.18
N PHE A 294 -0.33 -3.97 -3.33
CA PHE A 294 -1.34 -3.86 -4.39
C PHE A 294 -2.67 -4.52 -4.03
N ILE A 295 -2.61 -5.61 -3.27
CA ILE A 295 -3.76 -6.40 -2.86
C ILE A 295 -4.49 -5.69 -1.72
N ASP A 296 -3.72 -5.21 -0.74
CA ASP A 296 -4.24 -4.51 0.43
C ASP A 296 -4.91 -3.18 0.07
N ASN A 297 -4.47 -2.55 -1.03
CA ASN A 297 -5.02 -1.30 -1.54
C ASN A 297 -5.91 -1.47 -2.78
N TRP A 298 -6.47 -2.67 -3.01
CA TRP A 298 -7.25 -2.97 -4.21
C TRP A 298 -8.44 -2.02 -4.47
N THR A 299 -9.21 -1.71 -3.43
CA THR A 299 -10.34 -0.78 -3.49
C THR A 299 -9.88 0.63 -3.80
N THR A 300 -8.80 1.08 -3.17
CA THR A 300 -8.16 2.39 -3.41
C THR A 300 -7.64 2.51 -4.84
N ILE A 301 -7.04 1.46 -5.41
CA ILE A 301 -6.61 1.42 -6.81
C ILE A 301 -7.82 1.54 -7.76
N THR A 302 -8.92 0.85 -7.43
CA THR A 302 -10.16 0.94 -8.23
C THR A 302 -10.76 2.34 -8.17
N GLU A 303 -10.78 2.95 -6.99
CA GLU A 303 -11.20 4.34 -6.81
C GLU A 303 -10.32 5.30 -7.62
N LEU A 304 -9.00 5.14 -7.58
CA LEU A 304 -8.05 5.94 -8.36
C LEU A 304 -8.37 5.89 -9.86
N ARG A 305 -8.64 4.69 -10.40
CA ARG A 305 -9.02 4.52 -11.80
C ARG A 305 -10.30 5.26 -12.14
N SER A 306 -11.30 5.19 -11.25
CA SER A 306 -12.59 5.86 -11.40
C SER A 306 -12.43 7.39 -11.40
N VAL A 307 -11.72 7.94 -10.40
CA VAL A 307 -11.41 9.37 -10.28
C VAL A 307 -10.60 9.87 -11.49
N ASN A 308 -9.56 9.14 -11.90
CA ASN A 308 -8.76 9.50 -13.07
C ASN A 308 -9.59 9.51 -14.37
N LYS A 309 -10.51 8.56 -14.55
CA LYS A 309 -11.42 8.58 -15.71
C LYS A 309 -12.29 9.84 -15.71
N ARG A 310 -12.92 10.17 -14.58
CA ARG A 310 -13.79 11.34 -14.44
C ARG A 310 -13.05 12.66 -14.60
N LEU A 311 -11.83 12.76 -14.05
CA LEU A 311 -10.98 13.93 -14.23
C LEU A 311 -10.51 14.09 -15.69
N ARG A 312 -10.21 13.01 -16.40
CA ARG A 312 -9.85 13.07 -17.84
C ARG A 312 -11.02 13.47 -18.72
N GLU A 313 -12.22 12.98 -18.42
CA GLU A 313 -13.45 13.40 -19.11
C GLU A 313 -13.69 14.90 -18.88
N PHE A 314 -13.53 15.37 -17.63
CA PHE A 314 -13.63 16.78 -17.30
C PHE A 314 -12.58 17.64 -18.00
N GLU A 315 -11.31 17.21 -18.02
CA GLU A 315 -10.22 17.88 -18.75
C GLU A 315 -10.52 18.05 -20.23
N ARG A 316 -11.10 17.03 -20.87
CA ARG A 316 -11.51 17.10 -22.28
C ARG A 316 -12.64 18.11 -22.50
N ASN A 317 -13.61 18.17 -21.59
CA ASN A 317 -14.75 19.08 -21.72
C ASN A 317 -14.37 20.56 -21.52
N ILE A 318 -13.34 20.85 -20.73
CA ILE A 318 -12.83 22.22 -20.52
C ILE A 318 -11.70 22.61 -21.49
N ASP A 319 -11.46 21.81 -22.53
CA ASP A 319 -10.35 21.98 -23.49
C ASP A 319 -8.99 22.20 -22.80
N TYR A 320 -8.73 21.42 -21.75
CA TYR A 320 -7.51 21.53 -20.96
C TYR A 320 -6.27 21.21 -21.82
N LYS A 321 -5.47 22.23 -22.13
CA LYS A 321 -4.16 22.09 -22.79
C LYS A 321 -3.05 22.01 -21.74
N ALA A 322 -2.35 20.87 -21.75
CA ALA A 322 -1.46 20.40 -20.67
C ALA A 322 -0.21 21.25 -20.46
#